data_AF-A0A829R535-F1
#
_entry.id   AF-A0A829R535-F1
#
_cell.length_a   1.000
_cell.length_b   1.000
_cell.length_c   1.000
_cell.angle_alpha   90.00
_cell.angle_beta   90.00
_cell.angle_gamma   90.00
#
_symmetry.space_group_name_H-M   'P 1'
#
loop_
_entity.id
_entity.type
_entity.pdbx_description
1 polymer ?
#
loop_
_entity_poly.entity_id
_entity_poly.type
_entity_poly.pdbx_seq_one_letter_code
_entity_poly.pdbx_strand_id
1 'polypeptide(L)'
;MKIALWAKIAASAGLVFGLLIQIFTVMNILKLKEEGKLNAVHVTLLIIGFVVYLFLIVGTVYLFKGYYQRASNILMIAGVGSMIFIYLFVGAVFIITSILTRRVYLENEVIKE
;
A
#
# COMPACT_ATOMS: atom_id res chain seq x y z
N MET A 1 -14.36 16.97 5.15
CA MET A 1 -14.68 16.48 3.77
C MET A 1 -13.50 16.53 2.79
N LYS A 2 -12.72 17.64 2.68
CA LYS A 2 -11.58 17.72 1.74
C LYS A 2 -10.45 16.71 2.02
N ILE A 3 -10.13 16.43 3.28
CA ILE A 3 -9.04 15.51 3.67
C ILE A 3 -9.34 14.06 3.24
N ALA A 4 -10.60 13.63 3.32
CA ALA A 4 -11.01 12.31 2.86
C ALA A 4 -10.80 12.11 1.35
N LEU A 5 -11.01 13.18 0.56
CA LEU A 5 -10.73 13.17 -0.87
C LEU A 5 -9.22 13.00 -1.13
N TRP A 6 -8.38 13.78 -0.44
CA TRP A 6 -6.93 13.67 -0.56
C TRP A 6 -6.39 12.30 -0.14
N ALA A 7 -6.93 11.71 0.93
CA ALA A 7 -6.58 10.36 1.34
C ALA A 7 -6.91 9.33 0.24
N LYS A 8 -8.09 9.43 -0.38
CA LYS A 8 -8.48 8.53 -1.49
C LYS A 8 -7.59 8.72 -2.71
N ILE A 9 -7.26 9.95 -3.08
CA ILE A 9 -6.35 10.25 -4.21
C ILE A 9 -4.97 9.66 -3.95
N ALA A 10 -4.41 9.90 -2.75
CA ALA A 10 -3.10 9.38 -2.36
C ALA A 10 -3.07 7.84 -2.37
N ALA A 11 -4.12 7.19 -1.85
CA ALA A 11 -4.26 5.73 -1.87
C ALA A 11 -4.28 5.19 -3.31
N SER A 12 -5.10 5.77 -4.18
CA SER A 12 -5.22 5.35 -5.58
C SER A 12 -3.91 5.56 -6.36
N ALA A 13 -3.26 6.71 -6.18
CA ALA A 13 -1.96 6.98 -6.79
C ALA A 13 -0.89 6.00 -6.29
N GLY A 14 -0.86 5.73 -4.99
CA GLY A 14 0.02 4.74 -4.37
C GLY A 14 -0.20 3.33 -4.91
N LEU A 15 -1.46 2.92 -5.13
CA LEU A 15 -1.77 1.65 -5.77
C LEU A 15 -1.24 1.60 -7.20
N VAL A 16 -1.58 2.57 -8.05
CA VAL A 16 -1.11 2.59 -9.45
C VAL A 16 0.42 2.55 -9.52
N PHE A 17 1.09 3.36 -8.70
CA PHE A 17 2.55 3.38 -8.66
C PHE A 17 3.14 2.05 -8.17
N GLY A 18 2.56 1.45 -7.11
CA GLY A 18 2.99 0.14 -6.63
C GLY A 18 2.76 -0.97 -7.66
N LEU A 19 1.68 -0.91 -8.45
CA LEU A 19 1.43 -1.86 -9.53
C LEU A 19 2.51 -1.79 -10.60
N LEU A 20 2.88 -0.57 -11.03
CA LEU A 20 3.93 -0.37 -12.02
C LEU A 20 5.27 -0.95 -11.54
N ILE A 21 5.65 -0.68 -10.29
CA ILE A 21 6.91 -1.22 -9.75
C ILE A 21 6.83 -2.75 -9.63
N GLN A 22 5.69 -3.31 -9.24
CA GLN A 22 5.49 -4.76 -9.20
C GLN A 22 5.67 -5.40 -10.58
N ILE A 23 5.13 -4.78 -11.65
CA ILE A 23 5.32 -5.24 -13.03
C ILE A 23 6.80 -5.22 -13.41
N PHE A 24 7.52 -4.12 -13.14
CA PHE A 24 8.96 -4.05 -13.40
C PHE A 24 9.75 -5.11 -12.61
N THR A 25 9.34 -5.38 -11.37
CA THR A 25 9.97 -6.40 -10.52
C THR A 25 9.78 -7.80 -11.09
N VAL A 26 8.56 -8.13 -11.55
CA VAL A 26 8.29 -9.40 -12.23
C VAL A 26 9.10 -9.52 -13.52
N MET A 27 9.14 -8.48 -14.35
CA MET A 27 9.95 -8.48 -15.58
C MET A 27 11.44 -8.69 -15.28
N ASN A 28 11.95 -8.07 -14.22
CA ASN A 28 13.35 -8.24 -13.81
C ASN A 28 13.63 -9.67 -13.33
N ILE A 29 12.70 -10.27 -12.59
CA ILE A 29 12.80 -11.67 -12.15
C ILE A 29 12.78 -12.64 -13.33
N LEU A 30 11.95 -12.39 -14.36
CA LEU A 30 11.94 -13.20 -15.58
C LEU A 30 13.29 -13.12 -16.31
N LYS A 31 13.88 -11.92 -16.42
CA LYS A 31 15.24 -11.76 -16.99
C LYS A 31 16.30 -12.52 -16.19
N LEU A 32 16.28 -12.42 -14.85
CA LEU A 32 17.20 -13.16 -13.99
C LEU A 32 17.06 -14.68 -14.14
N LYS A 33 15.84 -15.16 -14.44
CA LYS A 33 15.60 -16.58 -14.74
C LYS A 33 16.26 -16.99 -16.05
N GLU A 34 16.12 -16.20 -17.11
CA GLU A 34 16.75 -16.45 -18.42
C GLU A 34 18.28 -16.45 -18.32
N GLU A 35 18.85 -15.59 -17.47
CA GLU A 35 20.30 -15.53 -17.22
C GLU A 35 20.82 -16.62 -16.26
N GLY A 36 19.94 -17.48 -15.72
CA GLY A 36 20.33 -18.51 -14.74
C GLY A 36 20.78 -17.97 -13.38
N LYS A 37 20.49 -16.70 -13.07
CA LYS A 37 20.88 -16.02 -11.82
C LYS A 37 19.74 -15.94 -10.80
N LEU A 38 18.59 -16.54 -11.11
CA LEU A 38 17.44 -16.53 -10.21
C LEU A 38 17.73 -17.39 -8.96
N ASN A 39 17.57 -16.78 -7.79
CA ASN A 39 17.68 -17.46 -6.50
C ASN A 39 16.33 -17.39 -5.75
N ALA A 40 16.10 -18.34 -4.84
CA ALA A 40 14.93 -18.44 -3.98
C ALA A 40 14.61 -17.15 -3.20
N VAL A 41 15.64 -16.37 -2.83
CA VAL A 41 15.47 -15.07 -2.17
C VAL A 41 14.65 -14.09 -3.03
N HIS A 42 14.93 -14.01 -4.33
CA HIS A 42 14.21 -13.13 -5.25
C HIS A 42 12.74 -13.52 -5.37
N VAL A 43 12.47 -14.83 -5.44
CA VAL A 43 11.10 -15.37 -5.52
C VAL A 43 10.34 -15.11 -4.22
N THR A 44 11.01 -15.29 -3.07
CA THR A 44 10.42 -15.04 -1.75
C THR A 44 10.04 -13.58 -1.57
N LEU A 45 10.94 -12.66 -1.93
CA LEU A 45 10.67 -11.22 -1.90
C LEU A 45 9.52 -10.83 -2.83
N LEU A 46 9.41 -11.46 -4.01
CA LEU A 46 8.28 -11.22 -4.90
C LEU A 46 6.94 -11.64 -4.28
N ILE A 47 6.89 -12.81 -3.64
CA ILE A 47 5.69 -13.32 -2.98
C ILE A 47 5.28 -12.42 -1.82
N ILE A 48 6.22 -12.05 -0.94
CA ILE A 48 5.99 -11.08 0.14
C ILE A 48 5.49 -9.76 -0.45
N GLY A 49 6.10 -9.32 -1.55
CA GLY A 49 5.70 -8.23 -2.42
C GLY A 49 4.19 -8.21 -2.69
N PHE A 50 3.72 -9.29 -3.32
CA PHE A 50 2.31 -9.46 -3.66
C PHE A 50 1.39 -9.50 -2.45
N VAL A 51 1.77 -10.20 -1.38
CA VAL A 51 0.95 -10.31 -0.16
C VAL A 51 0.73 -8.94 0.49
N VAL A 52 1.78 -8.16 0.67
CA VAL A 52 1.67 -6.81 1.23
C VAL A 52 0.87 -5.90 0.30
N TYR A 53 1.08 -6.01 -1.02
CA TYR A 53 0.34 -5.21 -1.98
C TYR A 53 -1.17 -5.52 -1.96
N LEU A 54 -1.56 -6.78 -1.75
CA LEU A 54 -2.96 -7.15 -1.51
C LEU A 54 -3.53 -6.48 -0.26
N PHE A 55 -2.77 -6.41 0.84
CA PHE A 55 -3.22 -5.68 2.02
C PHE A 55 -3.40 -4.18 1.76
N LEU A 56 -2.56 -3.56 0.93
CA LEU A 56 -2.72 -2.16 0.51
C LEU A 56 -4.02 -1.95 -0.29
N ILE A 57 -4.35 -2.89 -1.19
CA ILE A 57 -5.63 -2.88 -1.92
C ILE A 57 -6.80 -2.98 -0.93
N VAL A 58 -6.76 -3.95 -0.01
CA VAL A 58 -7.81 -4.16 0.99
C VAL A 58 -8.01 -2.92 1.86
N GLY A 59 -6.93 -2.33 2.38
CA GLY A 59 -6.99 -1.10 3.17
C GLY A 59 -7.58 0.07 2.37
N THR A 60 -7.24 0.18 1.10
CA THR A 60 -7.81 1.18 0.19
C THR A 60 -9.31 0.94 -0.02
N VAL A 61 -9.75 -0.30 -0.25
CA VAL A 61 -11.18 -0.62 -0.38
C VAL A 61 -11.96 -0.22 0.88
N TYR A 62 -11.42 -0.50 2.07
CA TYR A 62 -12.03 -0.06 3.33
C TYR A 62 -12.12 1.48 3.44
N LEU A 63 -11.09 2.21 2.98
CA LEU A 63 -11.10 3.67 2.91
C LEU A 63 -12.23 4.19 2.00
N PHE A 64 -12.41 3.58 0.83
CA PHE A 64 -13.47 3.97 -0.11
C PHE A 64 -14.86 3.68 0.44
N LYS A 65 -15.02 2.59 1.21
CA LYS A 65 -16.27 2.22 1.90
C LYS A 65 -16.54 3.02 3.18
N GLY A 66 -15.64 3.93 3.59
CA GLY A 66 -15.83 4.78 4.77
C GLY A 66 -15.46 4.12 6.11
N TYR A 67 -14.86 2.93 6.11
CA TYR A 67 -14.38 2.26 7.32
C TYR A 67 -13.01 2.81 7.75
N TYR A 68 -12.95 4.11 8.06
CA TYR A 68 -11.70 4.87 8.21
C TYR A 68 -10.74 4.30 9.26
N GLN A 69 -11.22 3.90 10.44
CA GLN A 69 -10.36 3.34 11.49
C GLN A 69 -9.68 2.03 11.06
N ARG A 70 -10.42 1.11 10.45
CA ARG A 70 -9.87 -0.15 9.93
C ARG A 70 -8.93 0.09 8.75
N ALA A 71 -9.33 0.98 7.83
CA ALA A 71 -8.52 1.37 6.70
C ALA A 71 -7.16 1.93 7.14
N SER A 72 -7.15 2.86 8.10
CA SER A 72 -5.92 3.45 8.63
C SER A 72 -4.97 2.38 9.20
N ASN A 73 -5.46 1.46 10.03
CA ASN A 73 -4.62 0.42 10.62
C ASN A 73 -4.02 -0.51 9.57
N ILE A 74 -4.83 -0.97 8.61
CA ILE A 74 -4.36 -1.86 7.53
C ILE A 74 -3.32 -1.15 6.67
N LEU A 75 -3.61 0.09 6.25
CA LEU A 75 -2.71 0.89 5.41
C LEU A 75 -1.41 1.24 6.13
N MET A 76 -1.43 1.44 7.45
CA MET A 76 -0.22 1.66 8.25
C MET A 76 0.67 0.42 8.26
N ILE A 77 0.10 -0.72 8.67
CA ILE A 77 0.85 -1.98 8.81
C ILE A 77 1.41 -2.42 7.45
N ALA A 78 0.57 -2.39 6.42
CA ALA A 78 0.99 -2.75 5.07
C ALA A 78 1.94 -1.70 4.46
N GLY A 79 1.79 -0.42 4.78
CA GLY A 79 2.71 0.65 4.38
C GLY A 79 4.10 0.46 4.97
N VAL A 80 4.19 0.16 6.26
CA VAL A 80 5.46 -0.18 6.94
C VAL A 80 6.07 -1.45 6.36
N GLY A 81 5.27 -2.51 6.19
CA GLY A 81 5.72 -3.74 5.55
C GLY A 81 6.26 -3.49 4.13
N SER A 82 5.60 -2.63 3.36
CA SER A 82 6.04 -2.25 2.03
C SER A 82 7.37 -1.48 2.04
N MET A 83 7.56 -0.55 2.99
CA MET A 83 8.84 0.17 3.12
C MET A 83 10.02 -0.76 3.43
N ILE A 84 9.81 -1.76 4.28
CA ILE A 84 10.89 -2.65 4.74
C ILE A 84 11.25 -3.67 3.66
N PHE A 85 10.25 -4.28 3.03
CA PHE A 85 10.47 -5.47 2.20
C PHE A 85 10.39 -5.23 0.70
N ILE A 86 9.80 -4.11 0.26
CA ILE A 86 9.33 -4.00 -1.13
C ILE A 86 9.73 -2.67 -1.76
N TYR A 87 8.99 -1.59 -1.47
CA TYR A 87 9.10 -0.31 -2.15
C TYR A 87 8.98 0.83 -1.15
N LEU A 88 10.13 1.43 -0.83
CA LEU A 88 10.22 2.56 0.11
C LEU A 88 9.21 3.66 -0.19
N PHE A 89 9.12 4.09 -1.45
CA PHE A 89 8.21 5.17 -1.87
C PHE A 89 6.74 4.80 -1.77
N VAL A 90 6.36 3.58 -2.18
CA VAL A 90 4.96 3.12 -2.11
C VAL A 90 4.55 3.02 -0.65
N GLY A 91 5.38 2.41 0.19
CA GLY A 91 5.11 2.28 1.62
C GLY A 91 4.96 3.64 2.31
N ALA A 92 5.83 4.62 2.01
CA ALA A 92 5.72 5.97 2.55
C ALA A 92 4.39 6.66 2.15
N VAL A 93 3.97 6.53 0.89
CA VAL A 93 2.67 7.07 0.42
C VAL A 93 1.50 6.47 1.21
N PHE A 94 1.55 5.17 1.51
CA PHE A 94 0.49 4.51 2.27
C PHE A 94 0.51 4.81 3.76
N ILE A 95 1.68 5.08 4.35
CA ILE A 95 1.79 5.61 5.71
C ILE A 95 1.15 7.00 5.79
N ILE A 96 1.48 7.90 4.85
CA ILE A 96 0.86 9.23 4.77
C ILE A 96 -0.66 9.11 4.59
N THR A 97 -1.09 8.23 3.68
CA THR A 97 -2.51 7.93 3.47
C THR A 97 -3.20 7.44 4.75
N SER A 98 -2.53 6.59 5.53
CA SER A 98 -3.04 6.11 6.81
C SER A 98 -3.21 7.25 7.83
N ILE A 99 -2.23 8.15 7.93
CA ILE A 99 -2.31 9.32 8.83
C ILE A 99 -3.48 10.23 8.44
N LEU A 100 -3.62 10.53 7.13
CA LEU A 100 -4.76 11.31 6.62
C LEU A 100 -6.10 10.62 6.92
N THR A 101 -6.16 9.31 6.72
CA THR A 101 -7.35 8.49 6.99
C THR A 101 -7.71 8.51 8.48
N ARG A 102 -6.72 8.44 9.37
CA ARG A 102 -6.94 8.54 10.82
C ARG A 102 -7.50 9.89 11.23
N ARG A 103 -7.02 10.97 10.61
CA ARG A 103 -7.54 12.32 10.87
C ARG A 103 -9.01 12.45 10.47
N VAL A 104 -9.38 11.88 9.32
CA VAL A 104 -10.78 11.85 8.85
C VAL A 104 -11.67 11.08 9.82
N TYR A 105 -11.20 9.96 10.37
CA TYR A 105 -11.93 9.21 11.38
C TYR A 105 -12.20 10.07 12.63
N LEU A 106 -11.16 10.70 13.19
CA LEU A 106 -11.29 11.55 14.38
C LEU A 106 -12.24 12.74 14.14
N GLU A 107 -12.15 13.40 12.99
CA GLU A 107 -13.07 14.48 12.62
C GLU A 107 -14.54 14.02 12.57
N ASN A 108 -14.80 12.78 12.12
CA ASN A 108 -16.15 12.24 12.03
C ASN A 108 -16.70 11.73 13.36
N GLU A 109 -15.86 11.40 14.35
CA GLU A 109 -16.31 11.04 15.69
C GLU A 109 -16.59 12.26 16.56
N VAL A 110 -15.78 13.32 16.45
CA VAL A 110 -16.00 14.58 17.19
C VAL A 110 -17.32 15.27 16.82
N ILE A 111 -17.83 15.07 15.60
CA ILE A 111 -19.12 15.63 15.14
C ILE A 111 -20.32 14.86 15.71
N LYS A 112 -20.11 13.67 16.29
CA LYS A 112 -21.19 12.83 16.84
C LYS A 112 -21.41 13.03 18.35
N GLU A 113 -20.53 13.75 19.03
CA GLU A 113 -20.68 14.19 20.42
C GLU A 113 -21.29 15.60 20.49
#